data_AF-A0A0L8MSL7-F1
#
_entry.id   AF-A0A0L8MSL7-F1
#
_cell.length_a   1.000
_cell.length_b   1.000
_cell.length_c   1.000
_cell.angle_alpha   90.00
_cell.angle_beta   90.00
_cell.angle_gamma   90.00
#
_symmetry.space_group_name_H-M   'P 1'
#
loop_
_entity.id
_entity.type
_entity.pdbx_description
1 polymer ?
#
loop_
_entity_poly.entity_id
_entity_poly.type
_entity_poly.pdbx_seq_one_letter_code
_entity_poly.pdbx_strand_id
1 'polypeptide(L)'
;DAVEAHGTGTTLGDPIEAQAILATYGQNRTPDRPLHLGSLKSNIGHSQAAAGVGGVIKMVKAMQHGTLPRTLHVDRPTSHVDWSTGSVSLLTEATPWPETDRPRRSAVSSFGISGTNAHVVLEQAPTTEPAERTAETPAALPSARPWLLSGHTEAALRAQAGRLLAFVSASTSEEEAAQGEPSVSLADIGRTLAEVPGLLAHSAAVVAEDRDGYLRGLAALAAGEESADVIAGPPAGRGGGRTAFLFTGQGSQRPGMGRELYATHPVYAATLDEVCTHLDRHLEQAVPLKTLILADEDPASPLHQTMWTQAALFATEVALYRTLEHHGLTPDVVVGHSLGELAAAHVAGVFSLDDACTLVAARGRLMQTAPTGGAMISIEATETEIRDTLPTHHGHL
;
A
#
# COMPACT_ATOMS: atom_id res chain seq x y z
N ASP A 1 -20.14 -12.43 -29.91
CA ASP A 1 -19.58 -13.79 -29.85
C ASP A 1 -20.49 -14.73 -29.11
N ALA A 2 -20.98 -14.33 -27.93
CA ALA A 2 -21.93 -15.13 -27.15
C ALA A 2 -23.10 -14.30 -26.61
N VAL A 3 -24.20 -14.97 -26.27
CA VAL A 3 -25.32 -14.44 -25.49
C VAL A 3 -25.51 -15.28 -24.24
N GLU A 4 -25.47 -14.60 -23.10
CA GLU A 4 -25.98 -15.11 -21.82
C GLU A 4 -27.48 -14.79 -21.75
N ALA A 5 -28.28 -15.81 -22.00
CA ALA A 5 -29.73 -15.70 -22.14
C ALA A 5 -30.43 -15.49 -20.80
N HIS A 6 -31.65 -14.95 -20.87
CA HIS A 6 -32.58 -15.01 -19.76
C HIS A 6 -32.86 -16.48 -19.38
N GLY A 7 -33.08 -17.38 -20.35
CA GLY A 7 -32.89 -18.83 -20.24
C GLY A 7 -33.46 -19.43 -18.96
N THR A 8 -34.78 -19.32 -18.77
CA THR A 8 -35.44 -19.74 -17.52
C THR A 8 -35.80 -21.21 -17.49
N GLY A 9 -35.62 -21.94 -18.59
CA GLY A 9 -36.03 -23.33 -18.71
C GLY A 9 -37.55 -23.47 -18.90
N THR A 10 -38.24 -22.38 -19.28
CA THR A 10 -39.70 -22.41 -19.42
C THR A 10 -40.10 -22.89 -20.80
N THR A 11 -41.10 -23.76 -20.87
CA THR A 11 -41.58 -24.35 -22.14
C THR A 11 -42.04 -23.30 -23.15
N LEU A 12 -42.57 -22.17 -22.66
CA LEU A 12 -43.04 -21.06 -23.50
C LEU A 12 -41.96 -19.99 -23.74
N GLY A 13 -41.22 -19.59 -22.70
CA GLY A 13 -40.31 -18.46 -22.77
C GLY A 13 -39.03 -18.76 -23.55
N ASP A 14 -38.44 -19.95 -23.35
CA ASP A 14 -37.18 -20.30 -23.99
C ASP A 14 -37.29 -20.33 -25.52
N PRO A 15 -38.35 -20.90 -26.15
CA PRO A 15 -38.53 -20.80 -27.60
C PRO A 15 -38.67 -19.35 -28.10
N ILE A 16 -39.39 -18.49 -27.38
CA ILE A 16 -39.59 -17.08 -27.76
C ILE A 16 -38.24 -16.34 -27.73
N GLU A 17 -37.45 -16.53 -26.68
CA GLU A 17 -36.12 -15.93 -26.57
C GLU A 17 -35.17 -16.45 -27.66
N ALA A 18 -35.12 -17.76 -27.86
CA ALA A 18 -34.25 -18.35 -28.89
C ALA A 18 -34.61 -17.86 -30.30
N GLN A 19 -35.90 -17.75 -30.62
CA GLN A 19 -36.36 -17.19 -31.90
C GLN A 19 -35.95 -15.73 -32.06
N ALA A 20 -36.07 -14.90 -31.02
CA ALA A 20 -35.61 -13.51 -31.06
C ALA A 20 -34.09 -13.42 -31.31
N ILE A 21 -33.30 -14.30 -30.68
CA ILE A 21 -31.85 -14.37 -30.89
C ILE A 21 -31.51 -14.85 -32.30
N LEU A 22 -32.20 -15.87 -32.82
CA LEU A 22 -32.02 -16.37 -34.18
C LEU A 22 -32.37 -15.31 -35.22
N ALA A 23 -33.47 -14.56 -35.03
CA ALA A 23 -33.93 -13.51 -35.93
C ALA A 23 -33.04 -12.25 -35.92
N THR A 24 -32.20 -12.09 -34.89
CA THR A 24 -31.28 -10.96 -34.75
C THR A 24 -29.84 -11.42 -34.91
N TYR A 25 -29.21 -11.86 -33.83
CA TYR A 25 -27.82 -12.27 -33.80
C TYR A 25 -27.53 -13.51 -34.65
N GLY A 26 -28.50 -14.40 -34.88
CA GLY A 26 -28.34 -15.59 -35.72
C GLY A 26 -28.28 -15.29 -37.23
N GLN A 27 -28.64 -14.08 -37.66
CA GLN A 27 -28.61 -13.66 -39.06
C GLN A 27 -27.23 -13.14 -39.49
N ASN A 28 -26.93 -13.19 -40.79
CA ASN A 28 -25.67 -12.70 -41.39
C ASN A 28 -24.40 -13.27 -40.72
N ARG A 29 -24.46 -14.55 -40.30
CA ARG A 29 -23.35 -15.30 -39.72
C ARG A 29 -23.05 -16.53 -40.53
N THR A 30 -21.78 -16.90 -40.57
CA THR A 30 -21.33 -18.12 -41.22
C THR A 30 -21.35 -19.30 -40.21
N PRO A 31 -21.57 -20.55 -40.65
CA PRO A 31 -21.62 -21.71 -39.75
C PRO A 31 -20.35 -21.96 -38.94
N ASP A 32 -19.19 -21.49 -39.41
CA ASP A 32 -17.90 -21.54 -38.71
C ASP A 32 -17.77 -20.48 -37.60
N ARG A 33 -18.67 -19.49 -37.55
CA ARG A 33 -18.69 -18.43 -36.53
C ARG A 33 -20.10 -18.21 -35.97
N PRO A 34 -20.73 -19.27 -35.40
CA PRO A 34 -22.05 -19.14 -34.83
C PRO A 34 -22.06 -18.18 -33.64
N LEU A 35 -23.22 -17.68 -33.28
CA LEU A 35 -23.41 -17.07 -31.98
C LEU A 35 -23.49 -18.19 -30.93
N HIS A 36 -22.65 -18.13 -29.89
CA HIS A 36 -22.75 -19.06 -28.78
C HIS A 36 -23.87 -18.64 -27.81
N LEU A 37 -24.67 -19.60 -27.34
CA LEU A 37 -25.82 -19.36 -26.47
C LEU A 37 -25.76 -20.24 -25.23
N GLY A 38 -25.97 -19.64 -24.05
CA GLY A 38 -26.09 -20.39 -22.80
C GLY A 38 -26.78 -19.58 -21.71
N SER A 39 -27.00 -20.19 -20.53
CA SER A 39 -27.52 -19.50 -19.36
C SER A 39 -26.91 -20.01 -18.06
N LEU A 40 -26.47 -19.08 -17.20
CA LEU A 40 -25.99 -19.34 -15.83
C LEU A 40 -27.06 -19.99 -14.96
N LYS A 41 -28.35 -19.79 -15.27
CA LYS A 41 -29.46 -20.37 -14.50
C LYS A 41 -29.45 -21.89 -14.53
N SER A 42 -28.86 -22.50 -15.56
CA SER A 42 -28.65 -23.95 -15.61
C SER A 42 -27.68 -24.46 -14.53
N ASN A 43 -26.81 -23.61 -13.98
CA ASN A 43 -25.84 -23.97 -12.94
C ASN A 43 -26.34 -23.67 -11.52
N ILE A 44 -26.98 -22.51 -11.33
CA ILE A 44 -27.30 -21.99 -9.98
C ILE A 44 -28.79 -21.72 -9.76
N GLY A 45 -29.64 -22.06 -10.74
CA GLY A 45 -31.05 -21.71 -10.74
C GLY A 45 -31.32 -20.23 -11.00
N HIS A 46 -32.59 -19.82 -10.86
CA HIS A 46 -32.99 -18.43 -11.08
C HIS A 46 -32.85 -17.60 -9.80
N SER A 47 -31.79 -16.80 -9.69
CA SER A 47 -31.50 -15.91 -8.56
C SER A 47 -32.37 -14.62 -8.51
N GLN A 48 -33.58 -14.68 -9.07
CA GLN A 48 -34.56 -13.59 -9.11
C GLN A 48 -33.92 -12.23 -9.52
N ALA A 49 -33.96 -11.24 -8.64
CA ALA A 49 -33.43 -9.90 -8.89
C ALA A 49 -31.93 -9.88 -9.23
N ALA A 50 -31.15 -10.87 -8.76
CA ALA A 50 -29.73 -10.99 -9.06
C ALA A 50 -29.43 -11.73 -10.37
N ALA A 51 -30.44 -12.19 -11.12
CA ALA A 51 -30.24 -13.01 -12.30
C ALA A 51 -29.48 -12.28 -13.43
N GLY A 52 -29.79 -11.01 -13.67
CA GLY A 52 -29.12 -10.21 -14.70
C GLY A 52 -27.64 -9.99 -14.37
N VAL A 53 -27.34 -9.52 -13.14
CA VAL A 53 -25.95 -9.28 -12.73
C VAL A 53 -25.14 -10.57 -12.61
N GLY A 54 -25.76 -11.69 -12.24
CA GLY A 54 -25.12 -13.01 -12.29
C GLY A 54 -24.64 -13.34 -13.71
N GLY A 55 -25.49 -13.11 -14.72
CA GLY A 55 -25.10 -13.28 -16.13
C GLY A 55 -23.94 -12.36 -16.55
N VAL A 56 -23.93 -11.11 -16.08
CA VAL A 56 -22.79 -10.19 -16.30
C VAL A 56 -21.51 -10.73 -15.67
N ILE A 57 -21.55 -11.20 -14.42
CA ILE A 57 -20.39 -11.77 -13.71
C ILE A 57 -19.84 -12.98 -14.47
N LYS A 58 -20.72 -13.89 -14.91
CA LYS A 58 -20.33 -15.05 -15.74
C LYS A 58 -19.58 -14.60 -16.99
N MET A 59 -20.14 -13.62 -17.72
CA MET A 59 -19.55 -13.20 -18.99
C MET A 59 -18.25 -12.42 -18.82
N VAL A 60 -18.11 -11.60 -17.76
CA VAL A 60 -16.84 -10.94 -17.42
C VAL A 60 -15.77 -11.99 -17.09
N LYS A 61 -16.11 -13.00 -16.29
CA LYS A 61 -15.19 -14.12 -15.99
C LYS A 61 -14.83 -14.92 -17.24
N ALA A 62 -15.81 -15.20 -18.12
CA ALA A 62 -15.56 -15.88 -19.39
C ALA A 62 -14.58 -15.10 -20.29
N MET A 63 -14.68 -13.77 -20.33
CA MET A 63 -13.73 -12.92 -21.07
C MET A 63 -12.33 -12.92 -20.44
N GLN A 64 -12.23 -12.86 -19.11
CA GLN A 64 -10.96 -12.92 -18.37
C GLN A 64 -10.23 -14.25 -18.59
N HIS A 65 -10.95 -15.36 -18.59
CA HIS A 65 -10.39 -16.71 -18.76
C HIS A 65 -10.36 -17.19 -20.22
N GLY A 66 -10.78 -16.35 -21.18
CA GLY A 66 -10.81 -16.70 -22.61
C GLY A 66 -11.58 -18.00 -22.91
N THR A 67 -12.63 -18.30 -22.15
CA THR A 67 -13.39 -19.56 -22.26
C THR A 67 -14.86 -19.32 -21.99
N LEU A 68 -15.73 -19.84 -22.85
CA LEU A 68 -17.18 -19.85 -22.68
C LEU A 68 -17.61 -21.09 -21.87
N PRO A 69 -18.14 -20.94 -20.64
CA PRO A 69 -18.57 -22.08 -19.85
C PRO A 69 -19.83 -22.75 -20.42
N ARG A 70 -19.92 -24.07 -20.29
CA ARG A 70 -21.08 -24.84 -20.75
C ARG A 70 -22.37 -24.44 -20.01
N THR A 71 -23.49 -24.48 -20.73
CA THR A 71 -24.85 -24.50 -20.17
C THR A 71 -25.24 -25.96 -19.88
N LEU A 72 -25.88 -26.20 -18.74
CA LEU A 72 -26.27 -27.55 -18.32
C LEU A 72 -27.67 -27.93 -18.83
N HIS A 73 -27.99 -29.22 -18.72
CA HIS A 73 -29.32 -29.79 -19.03
C HIS A 73 -29.77 -29.68 -20.49
N VAL A 74 -28.82 -29.73 -21.42
CA VAL A 74 -29.07 -29.77 -22.86
C VAL A 74 -28.63 -31.13 -23.43
N ASP A 75 -29.43 -32.17 -23.19
CA ASP A 75 -29.23 -33.46 -23.85
C ASP A 75 -29.64 -33.40 -25.33
N ARG A 76 -30.73 -32.68 -25.60
CA ARG A 76 -31.21 -32.35 -26.94
C ARG A 76 -31.79 -30.92 -26.93
N PRO A 77 -31.47 -30.08 -27.93
CA PRO A 77 -32.12 -28.77 -28.06
C PRO A 77 -33.64 -28.90 -28.14
N THR A 78 -34.38 -27.90 -27.64
CA THR A 78 -35.85 -27.92 -27.71
C THR A 78 -36.33 -28.02 -29.15
N SER A 79 -37.33 -28.88 -29.42
CA SER A 79 -37.94 -29.06 -30.74
C SER A 79 -38.92 -27.94 -31.12
N HIS A 80 -39.17 -27.00 -30.22
CA HIS A 80 -40.04 -25.83 -30.45
C HIS A 80 -39.29 -24.66 -31.10
N VAL A 81 -38.01 -24.85 -31.42
CA VAL A 81 -37.14 -23.88 -32.10
C VAL A 81 -36.54 -24.57 -33.32
N ASP A 82 -36.64 -23.92 -34.48
CA ASP A 82 -35.91 -24.35 -35.67
C ASP A 82 -34.50 -23.76 -35.63
N TRP A 83 -33.57 -24.53 -35.06
CA TRP A 83 -32.16 -24.12 -34.94
C TRP A 83 -31.45 -23.98 -36.29
N SER A 84 -32.06 -24.40 -37.40
CA SER A 84 -31.46 -24.28 -38.74
C SER A 84 -31.66 -22.90 -39.39
N THR A 85 -32.57 -22.06 -38.85
CA THR A 85 -32.91 -20.74 -39.45
C THR A 85 -31.87 -19.65 -39.22
N GLY A 86 -30.81 -19.95 -38.48
CA GLY A 86 -29.74 -19.00 -38.17
C GLY A 86 -28.53 -19.71 -37.59
N SER A 87 -27.41 -19.00 -37.49
CA SER A 87 -26.17 -19.58 -36.97
C SER A 87 -26.04 -19.30 -35.46
N VAL A 88 -26.69 -20.13 -34.65
CA VAL A 88 -26.62 -20.11 -33.18
C VAL A 88 -26.26 -21.51 -32.68
N SER A 89 -25.29 -21.61 -31.78
CA SER A 89 -24.84 -22.87 -31.17
C SER A 89 -25.01 -22.83 -29.66
N LEU A 90 -25.70 -23.82 -29.09
CA LEU A 90 -25.81 -23.98 -27.65
C LEU A 90 -24.47 -24.42 -27.07
N LEU A 91 -24.05 -23.81 -25.95
CA LEU A 91 -22.81 -24.14 -25.24
C LEU A 91 -22.94 -25.46 -24.47
N THR A 92 -23.09 -26.60 -25.13
CA THR A 92 -23.19 -27.93 -24.48
C THR A 92 -21.88 -28.38 -23.84
N GLU A 93 -20.76 -27.81 -24.29
CA GLU A 93 -19.42 -28.01 -23.74
C GLU A 93 -18.73 -26.67 -23.47
N ALA A 94 -17.66 -26.69 -22.67
CA ALA A 94 -16.85 -25.50 -22.46
C ALA A 94 -16.03 -25.24 -23.74
N THR A 95 -16.15 -24.04 -24.30
CA THR A 95 -15.56 -23.72 -25.60
C THR A 95 -14.51 -22.62 -25.44
N PRO A 96 -13.29 -22.77 -26.00
CA PRO A 96 -12.31 -21.69 -26.06
C PRO A 96 -12.91 -20.44 -26.72
N TRP A 97 -12.62 -19.27 -26.15
CA TRP A 97 -12.98 -17.97 -26.72
C TRP A 97 -11.69 -17.29 -27.16
N PRO A 98 -11.17 -17.60 -28.36
CA PRO A 98 -9.84 -17.15 -28.77
C PRO A 98 -9.75 -15.63 -28.85
N GLU A 99 -8.54 -15.11 -28.65
CA GLU A 99 -8.22 -13.72 -28.97
C GLU A 99 -8.19 -13.55 -30.50
N THR A 100 -8.68 -12.40 -30.95
CA THR A 100 -8.74 -12.04 -32.36
C THR A 100 -8.41 -10.55 -32.48
N ASP A 101 -8.29 -10.02 -33.70
CA ASP A 101 -8.04 -8.58 -33.94
C ASP A 101 -9.17 -7.63 -33.46
N ARG A 102 -10.20 -8.17 -32.83
CA ARG A 102 -11.33 -7.44 -32.23
C ARG A 102 -11.55 -7.89 -30.79
N PRO A 103 -12.02 -7.00 -29.91
CA PRO A 103 -12.32 -7.37 -28.52
C PRO A 103 -13.43 -8.41 -28.48
N ARG A 104 -13.33 -9.32 -27.51
CA ARG A 104 -14.40 -10.27 -27.20
C ARG A 104 -15.67 -9.49 -26.82
N ARG A 105 -16.81 -9.85 -27.40
CA ARG A 105 -18.12 -9.23 -27.10
C ARG A 105 -19.18 -10.26 -26.78
N SER A 106 -19.95 -10.02 -25.73
CA SER A 106 -21.15 -10.79 -25.41
C SER A 106 -22.33 -9.88 -25.12
N ALA A 107 -23.52 -10.48 -25.05
CA ALA A 107 -24.68 -9.79 -24.50
C ALA A 107 -25.31 -10.60 -23.36
N VAL A 108 -26.00 -9.90 -22.46
CA VAL A 108 -26.73 -10.47 -21.32
C VAL A 108 -28.18 -10.02 -21.41
N SER A 109 -29.10 -10.98 -21.43
CA SER A 109 -30.55 -10.74 -21.45
C SER A 109 -31.19 -11.04 -20.09
N SER A 110 -32.14 -10.20 -19.66
CA SER A 110 -32.98 -10.47 -18.50
C SER A 110 -34.37 -9.90 -18.70
N PHE A 111 -35.40 -10.76 -18.61
CA PHE A 111 -36.79 -10.39 -18.88
C PHE A 111 -37.62 -10.56 -17.62
N GLY A 112 -38.18 -9.46 -17.12
CA GLY A 112 -39.02 -9.46 -15.92
C GLY A 112 -40.43 -9.93 -16.23
N ILE A 113 -41.08 -10.57 -15.25
CA ILE A 113 -42.48 -11.00 -15.38
C ILE A 113 -43.46 -9.82 -15.59
N SER A 114 -43.07 -8.60 -15.20
CA SER A 114 -43.82 -7.36 -15.49
C SER A 114 -43.85 -6.98 -16.98
N GLY A 115 -43.07 -7.66 -17.82
CA GLY A 115 -42.87 -7.33 -19.23
C GLY A 115 -41.70 -6.37 -19.48
N THR A 116 -40.96 -5.97 -18.45
CA THR A 116 -39.76 -5.13 -18.61
C THR A 116 -38.58 -5.97 -19.07
N ASN A 117 -37.98 -5.60 -20.20
CA ASN A 117 -36.85 -6.31 -20.80
C ASN A 117 -35.57 -5.49 -20.69
N ALA A 118 -34.47 -6.14 -20.33
CA ALA A 118 -33.13 -5.56 -20.36
C ALA A 118 -32.19 -6.42 -21.21
N HIS A 119 -31.37 -5.77 -22.02
CA HIS A 119 -30.34 -6.39 -22.84
C HIS A 119 -29.08 -5.52 -22.81
N VAL A 120 -27.97 -6.05 -22.32
CA VAL A 120 -26.71 -5.32 -22.15
C VAL A 120 -25.64 -5.97 -23.01
N VAL A 121 -24.89 -5.16 -23.76
CA VAL A 121 -23.71 -5.62 -24.52
C VAL A 121 -22.46 -5.33 -23.69
N LEU A 122 -21.61 -6.35 -23.54
CA LEU A 122 -20.33 -6.28 -22.85
C LEU A 122 -19.20 -6.41 -23.87
N GLU A 123 -18.12 -5.68 -23.62
CA GLU A 123 -16.89 -5.71 -24.42
C GLU A 123 -15.70 -5.93 -23.49
N GLN A 124 -14.74 -6.73 -23.95
CA GLN A 124 -13.47 -6.94 -23.28
C GLN A 124 -12.76 -5.59 -23.04
N ALA A 125 -12.23 -5.41 -21.83
CA ALA A 125 -11.44 -4.24 -21.50
C ALA A 125 -10.21 -4.16 -22.43
N PRO A 126 -9.77 -2.95 -22.84
CA PRO A 126 -8.54 -2.78 -23.61
C PRO A 126 -7.37 -3.44 -22.90
N THR A 127 -6.53 -4.16 -23.64
CA THR A 127 -5.25 -4.63 -23.10
C THR A 127 -4.45 -3.39 -22.71
N THR A 128 -4.28 -3.19 -21.41
CA THR A 128 -3.33 -2.20 -20.92
C THR A 128 -2.00 -2.92 -20.94
N GLU A 129 -1.11 -2.56 -21.86
CA GLU A 129 0.27 -3.02 -21.76
C GLU A 129 0.75 -2.68 -20.36
N PRO A 130 1.37 -3.62 -19.63
CA PRO A 130 1.99 -3.29 -18.36
C PRO A 130 2.90 -2.10 -18.64
N ALA A 131 2.65 -0.96 -17.98
CA ALA A 131 3.53 0.19 -18.12
C ALA A 131 4.95 -0.34 -17.99
N GLU A 132 5.78 -0.16 -19.02
CA GLU A 132 7.17 -0.59 -18.98
C GLU A 132 7.71 -0.05 -17.67
N ARG A 133 8.00 -0.96 -16.73
CA ARG A 133 8.69 -0.61 -15.50
C ARG A 133 10.05 -0.18 -15.98
N THR A 134 10.20 1.13 -16.24
CA THR A 134 11.49 1.73 -16.52
C THR A 134 12.40 1.23 -15.41
N ALA A 135 13.43 0.50 -15.81
CA ALA A 135 14.33 -0.20 -14.92
C ALA A 135 15.25 0.77 -14.12
N GLU A 136 14.78 1.99 -13.87
CA GLU A 136 15.30 2.86 -12.82
C GLU A 136 14.55 2.51 -11.54
N THR A 137 14.65 1.24 -11.12
CA THR A 137 14.41 0.96 -9.69
C THR A 137 15.57 1.64 -8.98
N PRO A 138 15.34 2.61 -8.06
CA PRO A 138 16.41 3.12 -7.24
C PRO A 138 17.12 1.92 -6.61
N ALA A 139 18.45 1.85 -6.74
CA ALA A 139 19.24 0.65 -6.42
C ALA A 139 19.12 0.17 -4.96
N ALA A 140 18.40 0.91 -4.11
CA ALA A 140 18.20 0.61 -2.70
C ALA A 140 16.80 1.06 -2.22
N LEU A 141 15.72 0.64 -2.87
CA LEU A 141 14.41 0.76 -2.21
C LEU A 141 14.38 -0.18 -0.98
N PRO A 142 13.82 0.26 0.18
CA PRO A 142 13.69 -0.63 1.33
C PRO A 142 12.91 -1.89 0.94
N SER A 143 13.44 -3.06 1.29
CA SER A 143 12.79 -4.37 1.09
C SER A 143 11.50 -4.47 1.93
N ALA A 144 11.50 -3.81 3.09
CA ALA A 144 10.35 -3.74 3.96
C ALA A 144 9.27 -2.78 3.43
N ARG A 145 8.04 -3.29 3.36
CA ARG A 145 6.82 -2.57 2.98
C ARG A 145 5.75 -2.82 4.03
N PRO A 146 5.11 -1.79 4.60
CA PRO A 146 4.05 -2.02 5.55
C PRO A 146 2.86 -2.68 4.85
N TRP A 147 2.47 -3.86 5.32
CA TRP A 147 1.21 -4.51 4.96
C TRP A 147 0.17 -4.07 5.98
N LEU A 148 -0.71 -3.16 5.56
CA LEU A 148 -1.74 -2.59 6.42
C LEU A 148 -2.97 -3.50 6.43
N LEU A 149 -3.37 -3.95 7.61
CA LEU A 149 -4.58 -4.74 7.82
C LEU A 149 -5.51 -4.02 8.78
N SER A 150 -6.82 -4.14 8.55
CA SER A 150 -7.81 -3.64 9.50
C SER A 150 -9.09 -4.48 9.52
N GLY A 151 -9.85 -4.34 10.61
CA GLY A 151 -11.14 -4.97 10.82
C GLY A 151 -12.04 -4.11 11.70
N HIS A 152 -13.36 -4.25 11.54
CA HIS A 152 -14.33 -3.59 12.43
C HIS A 152 -14.33 -4.15 13.86
N THR A 153 -13.75 -5.34 14.04
CA THR A 153 -13.53 -5.99 15.33
C THR A 153 -12.14 -6.62 15.33
N GLU A 154 -11.59 -6.89 16.50
CA GLU A 154 -10.33 -7.62 16.63
C GLU A 154 -10.39 -9.00 15.94
N ALA A 155 -11.49 -9.74 16.10
CA ALA A 155 -11.69 -11.01 15.42
C ALA A 155 -11.70 -10.87 13.88
N ALA A 156 -12.26 -9.78 13.34
CA ALA A 156 -12.24 -9.51 11.91
C ALA A 156 -10.83 -9.18 11.40
N LEU A 157 -10.02 -8.45 12.17
CA LEU A 157 -8.61 -8.20 11.86
C LEU A 157 -7.82 -9.51 11.83
N ARG A 158 -7.96 -10.35 12.86
CA ARG A 158 -7.33 -11.68 12.93
C ARG A 158 -7.74 -12.57 11.75
N ALA A 159 -9.02 -12.59 11.41
CA ALA A 159 -9.52 -13.34 10.26
C ALA A 159 -9.00 -12.80 8.92
N GLN A 160 -8.81 -11.48 8.79
CA GLN A 160 -8.20 -10.86 7.61
C GLN A 160 -6.71 -11.25 7.48
N ALA A 161 -5.97 -11.26 8.59
CA ALA A 161 -4.60 -11.76 8.63
C ALA A 161 -4.52 -13.24 8.21
N GLY A 162 -5.43 -14.09 8.71
CA GLY A 162 -5.50 -15.50 8.32
C GLY A 162 -5.82 -15.72 6.84
N ARG A 163 -6.71 -14.90 6.25
CA ARG A 163 -7.00 -14.96 4.81
C ARG A 163 -5.81 -14.54 3.96
N LEU A 164 -5.13 -13.46 4.35
CA LEU A 164 -3.94 -13.00 3.63
C LEU A 164 -2.80 -14.02 3.76
N LEU A 165 -2.62 -14.63 4.93
CA LEU A 165 -1.68 -15.72 5.14
C LEU A 165 -1.96 -16.89 4.19
N ALA A 166 -3.21 -17.34 4.10
CA ALA A 166 -3.59 -18.43 3.20
C ALA A 166 -3.36 -18.07 1.72
N PHE A 167 -3.69 -16.84 1.32
CA PHE A 167 -3.46 -16.35 -0.04
C PHE A 167 -1.96 -16.34 -0.38
N VAL A 168 -1.13 -15.74 0.46
CA VAL A 168 0.32 -15.68 0.23
C VAL A 168 0.91 -17.09 0.25
N SER A 169 0.50 -17.97 1.17
CA SER A 169 0.98 -19.36 1.18
C SER A 169 0.53 -20.18 -0.06
N ALA A 170 -0.58 -19.82 -0.70
CA ALA A 170 -1.09 -20.51 -1.89
C ALA A 170 -0.39 -20.04 -3.18
N SER A 171 -0.12 -18.74 -3.32
CA SER A 171 0.55 -18.13 -4.50
C SER A 171 2.05 -18.49 -4.63
N THR A 172 2.45 -19.65 -4.11
CA THR A 172 3.80 -20.22 -4.11
C THR A 172 3.87 -21.59 -4.74
N SER A 173 2.76 -22.19 -5.18
CA SER A 173 2.87 -23.47 -5.89
C SER A 173 3.70 -23.26 -7.16
N GLU A 174 4.84 -23.94 -7.23
CA GLU A 174 5.70 -24.05 -8.43
C GLU A 174 4.87 -24.40 -9.69
N GLU A 175 3.69 -24.99 -9.50
CA GLU A 175 2.67 -25.28 -10.52
C GLU A 175 2.10 -24.04 -11.24
N GLU A 176 2.00 -22.87 -10.57
CA GLU A 176 1.50 -21.61 -11.19
C GLU A 176 2.61 -20.92 -11.99
N ALA A 177 3.86 -20.95 -11.50
CA ALA A 177 5.03 -20.47 -12.23
C ALA A 177 5.31 -21.31 -13.50
N ALA A 178 5.00 -22.61 -13.47
CA ALA A 178 5.09 -23.50 -14.63
C ALA A 178 4.01 -23.25 -15.69
N GLN A 179 2.90 -22.57 -15.34
CA GLN A 179 1.79 -22.24 -16.23
C GLN A 179 1.87 -20.81 -16.81
N GLY A 180 2.93 -20.07 -16.50
CA GLY A 180 3.12 -18.70 -16.98
C GLY A 180 2.23 -17.67 -16.31
N GLU A 181 1.64 -17.99 -15.14
CA GLU A 181 0.87 -17.01 -14.38
C GLU A 181 1.82 -16.03 -13.65
N PRO A 182 1.50 -14.72 -13.61
CA PRO A 182 2.34 -13.72 -12.97
C PRO A 182 2.46 -14.00 -11.46
N SER A 183 3.69 -14.13 -10.95
CA SER A 183 3.92 -14.22 -9.51
C SER A 183 3.55 -12.91 -8.81
N VAL A 184 2.78 -13.00 -7.73
CA VAL A 184 2.36 -11.82 -6.97
C VAL A 184 3.54 -11.29 -6.16
N SER A 185 3.99 -10.08 -6.46
CA SER A 185 5.08 -9.41 -5.73
C SER A 185 4.64 -8.97 -4.33
N LEU A 186 5.53 -9.10 -3.34
CA LEU A 186 5.29 -8.60 -1.96
C LEU A 186 5.01 -7.09 -1.94
N ALA A 187 5.62 -6.34 -2.87
CA ALA A 187 5.41 -4.91 -3.00
C ALA A 187 4.01 -4.59 -3.54
N ASP A 188 3.47 -5.40 -4.46
CA ASP A 188 2.14 -5.21 -5.01
C ASP A 188 1.06 -5.54 -3.96
N ILE A 189 1.30 -6.52 -3.09
CA ILE A 189 0.45 -6.78 -1.92
C ILE A 189 0.42 -5.56 -1.00
N GLY A 190 1.59 -5.05 -0.60
CA GLY A 190 1.69 -3.89 0.28
C GLY A 190 1.00 -2.65 -0.31
N ARG A 191 1.21 -2.39 -1.61
CA ARG A 191 0.54 -1.29 -2.33
C ARG A 191 -0.97 -1.46 -2.34
N THR A 192 -1.47 -2.64 -2.72
CA THR A 192 -2.90 -2.92 -2.80
C THR A 192 -3.58 -2.75 -1.44
N LEU A 193 -2.91 -3.18 -0.36
CA LEU A 193 -3.40 -2.99 1.01
C LEU A 193 -3.42 -1.51 1.42
N ALA A 194 -2.45 -0.71 0.97
CA ALA A 194 -2.38 0.72 1.24
C ALA A 194 -3.38 1.56 0.42
N GLU A 195 -3.85 1.06 -0.73
CA GLU A 195 -4.86 1.73 -1.56
C GLU A 195 -6.28 1.65 -0.96
N VAL A 196 -6.51 0.77 0.02
CA VAL A 196 -7.82 0.65 0.69
C VAL A 196 -8.10 1.93 1.50
N PRO A 197 -9.11 2.74 1.16
CA PRO A 197 -9.33 4.00 1.82
C PRO A 197 -9.80 3.80 3.27
N GLY A 198 -9.02 4.29 4.22
CA GLY A 198 -9.39 4.37 5.64
C GLY A 198 -9.23 3.04 6.39
N LEU A 199 -8.33 3.03 7.37
CA LEU A 199 -8.22 1.91 8.29
C LEU A 199 -9.44 1.83 9.21
N LEU A 200 -9.94 0.61 9.40
CA LEU A 200 -10.99 0.32 10.36
C LEU A 200 -10.47 0.39 11.80
N ALA A 201 -11.40 0.38 12.76
CA ALA A 201 -11.14 0.63 14.18
C ALA A 201 -10.06 -0.26 14.82
N HIS A 202 -9.94 -1.52 14.37
CA HIS A 202 -8.83 -2.39 14.74
C HIS A 202 -7.90 -2.50 13.55
N SER A 203 -6.66 -2.05 13.70
CA SER A 203 -5.66 -2.06 12.63
C SER A 203 -4.32 -2.57 13.14
N ALA A 204 -3.51 -3.08 12.21
CA ALA A 204 -2.13 -3.46 12.45
C ALA A 204 -1.34 -3.30 11.15
N ALA A 205 -0.04 -3.07 11.26
CA ALA A 205 0.89 -3.16 10.15
C ALA A 205 1.81 -4.35 10.35
N VAL A 206 1.96 -5.20 9.34
CA VAL A 206 3.04 -6.20 9.30
C VAL A 206 4.18 -5.62 8.47
N VAL A 207 5.38 -5.58 9.03
CA VAL A 207 6.57 -5.02 8.40
C VAL A 207 7.69 -6.06 8.45
N ALA A 208 8.16 -6.48 7.28
CA ALA A 208 9.20 -7.50 7.16
C ALA A 208 10.03 -7.27 5.89
N GLU A 209 11.29 -7.69 5.91
CA GLU A 209 12.21 -7.56 4.77
C GLU A 209 12.00 -8.63 3.70
N ASP A 210 11.45 -9.78 4.10
CA ASP A 210 11.26 -10.94 3.25
C ASP A 210 9.90 -11.60 3.46
N ARG A 211 9.59 -12.54 2.57
CA ARG A 211 8.32 -13.29 2.59
C ARG A 211 8.11 -14.01 3.92
N ASP A 212 9.16 -14.63 4.46
CA ASP A 212 9.05 -15.44 5.67
C ASP A 212 8.70 -14.57 6.88
N GLY A 213 9.24 -13.36 6.96
CA GLY A 213 8.84 -12.35 7.94
C GLY A 213 7.38 -11.94 7.81
N TYR A 214 6.87 -11.71 6.59
CA TYR A 214 5.44 -11.43 6.41
C TYR A 214 4.57 -12.62 6.84
N LEU A 215 4.95 -13.85 6.48
CA LEU A 215 4.20 -15.05 6.87
C LEU A 215 4.19 -15.23 8.39
N ARG A 216 5.33 -15.03 9.06
CA ARG A 216 5.43 -15.06 10.53
C ARG A 216 4.57 -13.98 11.17
N GLY A 217 4.68 -12.73 10.71
CA GLY A 217 3.89 -11.62 11.22
C GLY A 217 2.39 -11.82 11.03
N LEU A 218 1.95 -12.32 9.87
CA LEU A 218 0.55 -12.64 9.62
C LEU A 218 0.04 -13.80 10.48
N ALA A 219 0.87 -14.84 10.69
CA ALA A 219 0.51 -15.95 11.56
C ALA A 219 0.34 -15.50 13.02
N ALA A 220 1.29 -14.71 13.54
CA ALA A 220 1.22 -14.12 14.87
C ALA A 220 -0.02 -13.23 15.01
N LEU A 221 -0.28 -12.34 14.04
CA LEU A 221 -1.45 -11.47 14.05
C LEU A 221 -2.77 -12.27 13.99
N ALA A 222 -2.83 -13.34 13.20
CA ALA A 222 -4.02 -14.19 13.12
C ALA A 222 -4.28 -14.95 14.44
N ALA A 223 -3.22 -15.39 15.13
CA ALA A 223 -3.31 -16.02 16.45
C ALA A 223 -3.60 -15.01 17.58
N GLY A 224 -3.29 -13.72 17.37
CA GLY A 224 -3.32 -12.70 18.41
C GLY A 224 -2.13 -12.78 19.36
N GLU A 225 -0.98 -13.18 18.83
CA GLU A 225 0.30 -13.27 19.53
C GLU A 225 1.15 -12.03 19.26
N GLU A 226 2.04 -11.68 20.20
CA GLU A 226 3.01 -10.61 20.00
C GLU A 226 4.10 -11.04 19.01
N SER A 227 4.53 -10.11 18.15
CA SER A 227 5.62 -10.33 17.22
C SER A 227 6.34 -9.01 16.94
N ALA A 228 7.66 -9.08 16.75
CA ALA A 228 8.47 -7.93 16.35
C ALA A 228 8.11 -7.41 14.95
N ASP A 229 7.54 -8.28 14.10
CA ASP A 229 7.13 -7.95 12.73
C ASP A 229 5.74 -7.27 12.69
N VAL A 230 5.05 -7.15 13.84
CA VAL A 230 3.67 -6.63 13.94
C VAL A 230 3.63 -5.36 14.77
N ILE A 231 3.20 -4.27 14.14
CA ILE A 231 2.94 -2.99 14.80
C ILE A 231 1.43 -2.87 15.00
N ALA A 232 0.99 -2.90 16.25
CA ALA A 232 -0.42 -2.70 16.59
C ALA A 232 -0.85 -1.25 16.29
N GLY A 233 -2.03 -1.10 15.70
CA GLY A 233 -2.65 0.20 15.49
C GLY A 233 -3.11 0.84 16.80
N PRO A 234 -3.46 2.14 16.77
CA PRO A 234 -3.98 2.83 17.93
C PRO A 234 -5.29 2.19 18.42
N PRO A 235 -5.63 2.31 19.71
CA PRO A 235 -6.90 1.82 20.23
C PRO A 235 -8.10 2.38 19.44
N ALA A 236 -9.09 1.52 19.19
CA ALA A 236 -10.33 1.87 18.49
C ALA A 236 -10.95 3.17 19.04
N GLY A 237 -11.28 4.12 18.15
CA GLY A 237 -11.92 5.39 18.51
C GLY A 237 -10.98 6.54 18.86
N ARG A 238 -9.64 6.36 18.79
CA ARG A 238 -8.64 7.45 18.91
C ARG A 238 -8.25 8.10 17.58
N GLY A 239 -9.07 7.97 16.53
CA GLY A 239 -8.87 8.73 15.30
C GLY A 239 -9.11 10.22 15.55
N GLY A 240 -8.14 11.08 15.21
CA GLY A 240 -8.26 12.53 15.35
C GLY A 240 -7.57 13.15 16.58
N GLY A 241 -6.63 12.45 17.20
CA GLY A 241 -5.71 13.08 18.17
C GLY A 241 -4.74 14.05 17.48
N ARG A 242 -4.30 15.09 18.21
CA ARG A 242 -3.20 15.95 17.74
C ARG A 242 -1.89 15.17 17.72
N THR A 243 -1.12 15.30 16.65
CA THR A 243 0.21 14.73 16.50
C THR A 243 1.26 15.74 16.92
N ALA A 244 2.20 15.33 17.76
CA ALA A 244 3.35 16.14 18.15
C ALA A 244 4.65 15.52 17.62
N PHE A 245 5.51 16.33 17.00
CA PHE A 245 6.88 15.93 16.67
C PHE A 245 7.84 16.49 17.73
N LEU A 246 8.64 15.61 18.32
CA LEU A 246 9.61 15.94 19.36
C LEU A 246 11.03 15.89 18.80
N PHE A 247 11.73 17.01 18.92
CA PHE A 247 13.10 17.20 18.47
C PHE A 247 14.05 17.06 19.68
N THR A 248 15.06 16.22 19.54
CA THR A 248 15.90 15.80 20.66
C THR A 248 17.02 16.78 20.98
N GLY A 249 17.52 16.74 22.21
CA GLY A 249 18.76 17.42 22.56
C GLY A 249 19.99 16.59 22.21
N GLN A 250 21.16 17.06 22.67
CA GLN A 250 22.40 16.29 22.62
C GLN A 250 22.29 15.00 23.45
N GLY A 251 22.79 13.89 22.91
CA GLY A 251 22.79 12.56 23.54
C GLY A 251 22.32 11.43 22.61
N SER A 252 21.58 11.76 21.55
CA SER A 252 21.05 10.80 20.56
C SER A 252 21.99 10.54 19.37
N GLN A 253 23.09 11.29 19.27
CA GLN A 253 24.03 11.17 18.16
C GLN A 253 24.77 9.83 18.20
N ARG A 254 24.91 9.22 17.03
CA ARG A 254 25.76 8.05 16.81
C ARG A 254 26.40 8.12 15.43
N PRO A 255 27.62 7.59 15.24
CA PRO A 255 28.19 7.40 13.91
C PRO A 255 27.23 6.61 13.01
N GLY A 256 27.20 6.97 11.73
CA GLY A 256 26.35 6.35 10.72
C GLY A 256 24.84 6.62 10.91
N MET A 257 24.45 7.61 11.73
CA MET A 257 23.05 8.00 11.84
C MET A 257 22.52 8.49 10.48
N GLY A 258 21.38 7.97 10.05
CA GLY A 258 20.77 8.35 8.77
C GLY A 258 21.46 7.81 7.51
N ARG A 259 22.52 6.99 7.62
CA ARG A 259 23.26 6.46 6.45
C ARG A 259 22.39 5.64 5.51
N GLU A 260 21.58 4.75 6.06
CA GLU A 260 20.65 3.96 5.26
C GLU A 260 19.58 4.85 4.62
N LEU A 261 19.03 5.82 5.36
CA LEU A 261 18.07 6.78 4.80
C LEU A 261 18.68 7.61 3.67
N TYR A 262 19.93 8.03 3.80
CA TYR A 262 20.65 8.73 2.74
C TYR A 262 20.79 7.90 1.47
N ALA A 263 21.04 6.59 1.60
CA ALA A 263 21.18 5.69 0.44
C ALA A 263 19.83 5.36 -0.23
N THR A 264 18.73 5.38 0.53
CA THR A 264 17.44 4.81 0.13
C THR A 264 16.34 5.85 -0.12
N HIS A 265 16.45 7.06 0.44
CA HIS A 265 15.43 8.11 0.39
C HIS A 265 16.00 9.42 -0.19
N PRO A 266 15.75 9.74 -1.48
CA PRO A 266 16.30 10.93 -2.13
C PRO A 266 15.97 12.26 -1.42
N VAL A 267 14.79 12.38 -0.82
CA VAL A 267 14.39 13.58 -0.07
C VAL A 267 15.22 13.75 1.20
N TYR A 268 15.48 12.67 1.93
CA TYR A 268 16.37 12.68 3.07
C TYR A 268 17.78 13.11 2.65
N ALA A 269 18.32 12.49 1.59
CA ALA A 269 19.66 12.78 1.09
C ALA A 269 19.83 14.23 0.66
N ALA A 270 18.89 14.74 -0.15
CA ALA A 270 18.92 16.13 -0.63
C ALA A 270 18.80 17.13 0.52
N THR A 271 17.93 16.88 1.50
CA THR A 271 17.77 17.76 2.67
C THR A 271 19.03 17.74 3.52
N LEU A 272 19.61 16.55 3.79
CA LEU A 272 20.84 16.44 4.57
C LEU A 272 22.00 17.18 3.89
N ASP A 273 22.12 17.06 2.56
CA ASP A 273 23.14 17.75 1.76
C ASP A 273 23.01 19.27 1.86
N GLU A 274 21.79 19.78 1.73
CA GLU A 274 21.49 21.21 1.83
C GLU A 274 21.86 21.75 3.21
N VAL A 275 21.35 21.12 4.28
CA VAL A 275 21.59 21.59 5.65
C VAL A 275 23.07 21.51 6.01
N CYS A 276 23.77 20.43 5.63
CA CYS A 276 25.22 20.32 5.85
C CYS A 276 25.99 21.42 5.10
N THR A 277 25.61 21.71 3.85
CA THR A 277 26.23 22.78 3.06
C THR A 277 26.10 24.15 3.72
N HIS A 278 24.95 24.44 4.35
CA HIS A 278 24.78 25.68 5.12
C HIS A 278 25.61 25.68 6.40
N LEU A 279 25.59 24.59 7.19
CA LEU A 279 26.35 24.49 8.44
C LEU A 279 27.87 24.57 8.21
N ASP A 280 28.39 23.92 7.17
CA ASP A 280 29.83 23.88 6.86
C ASP A 280 30.41 25.29 6.63
N ARG A 281 29.61 26.26 6.17
CA ARG A 281 30.01 27.67 6.03
C ARG A 281 30.37 28.34 7.37
N HIS A 282 29.77 27.88 8.46
CA HIS A 282 29.92 28.47 9.79
C HIS A 282 30.86 27.67 10.70
N LEU A 283 31.12 26.40 10.36
CA LEU A 283 32.01 25.54 11.13
C LEU A 283 33.50 25.85 10.84
N GLU A 284 33.82 26.34 9.63
CA GLU A 284 35.18 26.73 9.21
C GLU A 284 36.23 25.60 9.37
N GLN A 285 35.86 24.36 9.06
CA GLN A 285 36.70 23.18 9.28
C GLN A 285 37.09 22.45 7.99
N ALA A 286 38.16 21.65 8.06
CA ALA A 286 38.67 20.87 6.93
C ALA A 286 37.82 19.62 6.61
N VAL A 287 37.02 19.13 7.55
CA VAL A 287 36.19 17.92 7.36
C VAL A 287 34.72 18.33 7.20
N PRO A 288 34.06 17.98 6.08
CA PRO A 288 32.63 18.24 5.89
C PRO A 288 31.77 17.53 6.93
N LEU A 289 30.76 18.22 7.47
CA LEU A 289 29.86 17.68 8.50
C LEU A 289 29.21 16.36 8.07
N LYS A 290 28.75 16.27 6.82
CA LYS A 290 28.12 15.06 6.28
C LYS A 290 29.03 13.83 6.40
N THR A 291 30.33 14.00 6.14
CA THR A 291 31.30 12.89 6.23
C THR A 291 31.37 12.36 7.66
N LEU A 292 31.26 13.23 8.67
CA LEU A 292 31.24 12.82 10.08
C LEU A 292 29.92 12.12 10.46
N ILE A 293 28.78 12.58 9.94
CA ILE A 293 27.47 11.96 10.18
C ILE A 293 27.42 10.53 9.63
N LEU A 294 27.92 10.34 8.41
CA LEU A 294 27.81 9.08 7.67
C LEU A 294 28.97 8.11 7.91
N ALA A 295 29.99 8.51 8.67
CA ALA A 295 31.16 7.70 8.99
C ALA A 295 30.79 6.43 9.79
N ASP A 296 31.64 5.41 9.67
CA ASP A 296 31.63 4.27 10.58
C ASP A 296 32.01 4.68 12.01
N GLU A 297 31.76 3.78 12.96
CA GLU A 297 32.07 4.01 14.36
C GLU A 297 33.58 4.22 14.58
N ASP A 298 33.92 5.38 15.13
CA ASP A 298 35.28 5.72 15.54
C ASP A 298 35.22 6.46 16.89
N PRO A 299 35.78 5.89 17.97
CA PRO A 299 35.85 6.55 19.28
C PRO A 299 36.60 7.89 19.26
N ALA A 300 37.50 8.11 18.28
CA ALA A 300 38.19 9.37 18.08
C ALA A 300 37.38 10.38 17.25
N SER A 301 36.17 10.01 16.82
CA SER A 301 35.32 10.87 16.00
C SER A 301 35.03 12.19 16.71
N PRO A 302 35.22 13.33 16.03
CA PRO A 302 34.87 14.63 16.58
C PRO A 302 33.35 14.79 16.74
N LEU A 303 32.53 13.86 16.23
CA LEU A 303 31.07 13.85 16.37
C LEU A 303 30.60 13.98 17.83
N HIS A 304 31.40 13.53 18.81
CA HIS A 304 31.09 13.63 20.23
C HIS A 304 31.47 14.97 20.88
N GLN A 305 32.11 15.87 20.14
CA GLN A 305 32.34 17.25 20.61
C GLN A 305 31.08 18.08 20.36
N THR A 306 30.68 18.88 21.35
CA THR A 306 29.44 19.67 21.38
C THR A 306 29.17 20.44 20.09
N MET A 307 30.19 21.08 19.51
CA MET A 307 30.03 21.82 18.24
C MET A 307 29.52 20.93 17.11
N TRP A 308 30.16 19.77 16.91
CA TRP A 308 29.83 18.81 15.86
C TRP A 308 28.54 18.07 16.17
N THR A 309 28.33 17.66 17.42
CA THR A 309 27.10 17.00 17.85
C THR A 309 25.87 17.85 17.55
N GLN A 310 25.92 19.14 17.89
CA GLN A 310 24.78 20.02 17.68
C GLN A 310 24.46 20.25 16.20
N ALA A 311 25.48 20.50 15.39
CA ALA A 311 25.32 20.64 13.94
C ALA A 311 24.77 19.34 13.30
N ALA A 312 25.31 18.19 13.70
CA ALA A 312 24.94 16.89 13.17
C ALA A 312 23.50 16.48 13.52
N LEU A 313 23.08 16.71 14.76
CA LEU A 313 21.71 16.43 15.21
C LEU A 313 20.70 17.36 14.53
N PHE A 314 20.98 18.67 14.43
CA PHE A 314 20.11 19.58 13.70
C PHE A 314 19.93 19.14 12.24
N ALA A 315 21.02 18.82 11.53
CA ALA A 315 20.95 18.35 10.14
C ALA A 315 20.13 17.06 10.00
N THR A 316 20.34 16.11 10.90
CA THR A 316 19.62 14.82 10.89
C THR A 316 18.14 15.00 11.19
N GLU A 317 17.79 15.77 12.23
CA GLU A 317 16.40 15.98 12.63
C GLU A 317 15.59 16.75 11.57
N VAL A 318 16.19 17.75 10.91
CA VAL A 318 15.55 18.46 9.79
C VAL A 318 15.36 17.54 8.59
N ALA A 319 16.35 16.70 8.26
CA ALA A 319 16.21 15.71 7.17
C ALA A 319 15.13 14.65 7.47
N LEU A 320 15.04 14.17 8.72
CA LEU A 320 13.97 13.28 9.16
C LEU A 320 12.59 13.95 9.04
N TYR A 321 12.46 15.19 9.50
CA TYR A 321 11.21 15.96 9.38
C TYR A 321 10.76 16.07 7.91
N ARG A 322 11.65 16.51 7.01
CA ARG A 322 11.31 16.68 5.58
C ARG A 322 10.95 15.35 4.91
N THR A 323 11.54 14.25 5.37
CA THR A 323 11.17 12.91 4.89
C THR A 323 9.75 12.53 5.30
N LEU A 324 9.37 12.76 6.57
CA LEU A 324 8.00 12.53 7.04
C LEU A 324 6.99 13.42 6.32
N GLU A 325 7.32 14.71 6.16
CA GLU A 325 6.49 15.69 5.47
C GLU A 325 6.25 15.31 4.00
N HIS A 326 7.28 14.79 3.31
CA HIS A 326 7.16 14.29 1.94
C HIS A 326 6.16 13.12 1.83
N HIS A 327 6.06 12.29 2.86
CA HIS A 327 5.06 11.22 2.96
C HIS A 327 3.68 11.71 3.44
N GLY A 328 3.48 13.02 3.57
CA GLY A 328 2.21 13.62 3.97
C GLY A 328 1.96 13.61 5.48
N LEU A 329 2.95 13.27 6.30
CA LEU A 329 2.84 13.37 7.76
C LEU A 329 3.25 14.77 8.22
N THR A 330 2.28 15.54 8.72
CA THR A 330 2.52 16.85 9.31
C THR A 330 2.07 16.88 10.78
N PRO A 331 2.87 17.47 11.69
CA PRO A 331 2.48 17.58 13.09
C PRO A 331 1.50 18.73 13.31
N ASP A 332 0.62 18.61 14.31
CA ASP A 332 -0.16 19.73 14.84
C ASP A 332 0.68 20.63 15.75
N VAL A 333 1.69 20.06 16.40
CA VAL A 333 2.57 20.75 17.35
C VAL A 333 4.01 20.23 17.18
N VAL A 334 4.99 21.13 17.26
CA VAL A 334 6.40 20.77 17.40
C VAL A 334 6.91 21.17 18.77
N VAL A 335 7.73 20.32 19.37
CA VAL A 335 8.38 20.56 20.66
C VAL A 335 9.83 20.17 20.52
N GLY A 336 10.74 20.95 21.08
CA GLY A 336 12.15 20.63 21.10
C GLY A 336 12.70 20.61 22.51
N HIS A 337 13.80 19.89 22.71
CA HIS A 337 14.56 19.91 23.96
C HIS A 337 15.96 20.49 23.73
N SER A 338 16.26 21.65 24.32
CA SER A 338 17.57 22.32 24.19
C SER A 338 17.91 22.60 22.71
N LEU A 339 18.90 21.92 22.12
CA LEU A 339 19.20 22.02 20.68
C LEU A 339 17.96 21.75 19.81
N GLY A 340 17.15 20.76 20.19
CA GLY A 340 15.96 20.38 19.44
C GLY A 340 14.95 21.52 19.30
N GLU A 341 14.96 22.52 20.20
CA GLU A 341 14.11 23.71 20.03
C GLU A 341 14.49 24.52 18.80
N LEU A 342 15.77 24.53 18.41
CA LEU A 342 16.23 25.21 17.21
C LEU A 342 15.76 24.47 15.94
N ALA A 343 15.79 23.13 15.97
CA ALA A 343 15.22 22.30 14.90
C ALA A 343 13.70 22.51 14.80
N ALA A 344 12.98 22.43 15.92
CA ALA A 344 11.55 22.69 16.01
C ALA A 344 11.17 24.09 15.49
N ALA A 345 11.90 25.13 15.89
CA ALA A 345 11.68 26.50 15.44
C ALA A 345 11.93 26.66 13.93
N HIS A 346 12.96 26.02 13.38
CA HIS A 346 13.19 26.02 11.94
C HIS A 346 12.05 25.34 11.17
N VAL A 347 11.64 24.13 11.56
CA VAL A 347 10.57 23.41 10.85
C VAL A 347 9.20 24.09 10.98
N ALA A 348 8.97 24.82 12.08
CA ALA A 348 7.78 25.67 12.27
C ALA A 348 7.82 26.98 11.46
N GLY A 349 8.92 27.26 10.74
CA GLY A 349 9.08 28.46 9.93
C GLY A 349 9.44 29.73 10.72
N VAL A 350 9.86 29.61 11.97
CA VAL A 350 10.34 30.75 12.79
C VAL A 350 11.68 31.25 12.27
N PHE A 351 12.57 30.33 11.89
CA PHE A 351 13.88 30.64 11.33
C PHE A 351 14.00 30.15 9.88
N SER A 352 14.60 30.98 9.03
CA SER A 352 15.12 30.51 7.75
C SER A 352 16.19 29.43 7.99
N LEU A 353 16.47 28.59 6.99
CA LEU A 353 17.53 27.58 7.12
C LEU A 353 18.88 28.23 7.43
N ASP A 354 19.19 29.35 6.77
CA ASP A 354 20.47 30.06 6.94
C ASP A 354 20.62 30.65 8.36
N ASP A 355 19.57 31.28 8.89
CA ASP A 355 19.55 31.81 10.25
C ASP A 355 19.65 30.70 11.30
N ALA A 356 18.92 29.60 11.10
CA ALA A 356 18.96 28.45 11.99
C ALA A 356 20.36 27.82 12.02
N CYS A 357 20.98 27.62 10.86
CA CYS A 357 22.35 27.11 10.74
C CYS A 357 23.37 28.05 11.41
N THR A 358 23.23 29.37 11.21
CA THR A 358 24.06 30.38 11.87
C THR A 358 23.98 30.26 13.39
N LEU A 359 22.75 30.16 13.93
CA LEU A 359 22.50 30.07 15.36
C LEU A 359 23.02 28.75 15.96
N VAL A 360 22.74 27.62 15.32
CA VAL A 360 23.20 26.29 15.76
C VAL A 360 24.73 26.23 15.80
N ALA A 361 25.40 26.67 14.72
CA ALA A 361 26.85 26.66 14.66
C ALA A 361 27.49 27.60 15.70
N ALA A 362 26.96 28.83 15.85
CA ALA A 362 27.45 29.77 16.84
C ALA A 362 27.26 29.25 18.27
N ARG A 363 26.09 28.69 18.59
CA ARG A 363 25.79 28.10 19.90
C ARG A 363 26.72 26.92 20.19
N GLY A 364 26.85 25.98 19.25
CA GLY A 364 27.72 24.81 19.39
C GLY A 364 29.18 25.20 19.66
N ARG A 365 29.70 26.18 18.90
CA ARG A 365 31.05 26.71 19.09
C ARG A 365 31.23 27.38 20.45
N LEU A 366 30.32 28.26 20.86
CA LEU A 366 30.40 28.97 22.15
C LEU A 366 30.32 27.99 23.32
N MET A 367 29.43 27.00 23.26
CA MET A 367 29.32 25.96 24.28
C MET A 367 30.58 25.09 24.34
N GLN A 368 31.19 24.78 23.19
CA GLN A 368 32.46 24.04 23.13
C GLN A 368 33.61 24.80 23.83
N THR A 369 33.57 26.14 23.83
CA THR A 369 34.59 26.99 24.49
C THR A 369 34.34 27.21 25.99
N ALA A 370 33.26 26.66 26.57
CA ALA A 370 32.98 26.82 27.99
C ALA A 370 34.12 26.23 28.85
N PRO A 371 34.35 26.78 30.07
CA PRO A 371 35.40 26.30 30.95
C PRO A 371 35.33 24.79 31.18
N THR A 372 36.50 24.14 31.13
CA THR A 372 36.60 22.72 31.47
C THR A 372 36.35 22.50 32.97
N GLY A 373 35.76 21.36 33.33
CA GLY A 373 35.47 21.00 34.72
C GLY A 373 33.99 21.13 35.13
N GLY A 374 33.12 21.66 34.28
CA GLY A 374 31.66 21.53 34.45
C GLY A 374 31.17 20.11 34.18
N ALA A 375 30.08 19.70 34.85
CA ALA A 375 29.42 18.42 34.63
C ALA A 375 27.90 18.58 34.62
N MET A 376 27.22 17.72 33.88
CA MET A 376 25.77 17.55 33.92
C MET A 376 25.45 16.12 34.36
N ILE A 377 24.46 15.95 35.22
CA ILE A 377 24.04 14.65 35.73
C ILE A 377 22.51 14.55 35.65
N SER A 378 22.03 13.37 35.26
CA SER A 378 20.60 13.02 35.38
C SER A 378 20.36 12.45 36.77
N ILE A 379 19.35 12.97 37.47
CA ILE A 379 19.02 12.55 38.84
C ILE A 379 17.57 12.06 38.85
N GLU A 380 17.35 10.87 39.40
CA GLU A 380 16.02 10.33 39.63
C GLU A 380 15.39 10.98 40.87
N ALA A 381 14.94 12.22 40.70
CA ALA A 381 14.24 13.00 41.73
C ALA A 381 13.31 14.02 41.06
N THR A 382 12.29 14.46 41.78
CA THR A 382 11.44 15.55 41.36
C THR A 382 12.17 16.89 41.43
N GLU A 383 11.71 17.88 40.66
CA GLU A 383 12.25 19.24 40.70
C GLU A 383 12.24 19.83 42.12
N THR A 384 11.16 19.59 42.88
CA THR A 384 11.01 20.07 44.26
C THR A 384 12.08 19.47 45.18
N GLU A 385 12.28 18.15 45.12
CA GLU A 385 13.30 17.46 45.92
C GLU A 385 14.71 17.99 45.62
N ILE A 386 15.04 18.21 44.35
CA ILE A 386 16.35 18.78 43.98
C ILE A 386 16.48 20.22 44.45
N ARG A 387 15.47 21.06 44.23
CA ARG A 387 15.48 22.48 44.61
C ARG A 387 15.79 22.69 46.09
N ASP A 388 15.24 21.85 46.95
CA ASP A 388 15.44 21.94 48.40
C ASP A 388 16.84 21.48 48.84
N THR A 389 17.54 20.70 48.00
CA THR A 389 18.93 20.25 48.26
C THR A 389 20.00 21.12 47.61
N LEU A 390 19.64 21.94 46.62
CA LEU A 390 20.58 22.86 45.98
C LEU A 390 21.03 23.89 47.03
N PRO A 391 22.35 24.09 47.23
CA PRO A 391 22.82 25.17 48.07
C PRO A 391 22.21 26.49 47.58
N THR A 392 21.78 27.38 48.47
CA THR A 392 21.52 28.78 48.11
C THR A 392 22.83 29.42 47.67
N HIS A 393 23.21 29.23 46.41
CA HIS A 393 24.42 29.81 45.85
C HIS A 393 24.17 31.29 45.52
N HIS A 394 24.90 32.17 46.22
CA HIS A 394 25.01 33.61 45.92
C HIS A 394 26.05 33.91 44.83
N GLY A 395 26.19 33.03 43.84
CA GLY A 395 27.04 33.24 42.66
C GLY A 395 26.15 33.39 41.44
N HIS A 396 26.49 34.32 40.54
CA HIS A 396 25.76 34.50 39.28
C HIS A 396 25.75 33.19 38.49
N LEU A 397 24.54 32.66 38.29
CA LEU A 397 24.23 31.66 37.27
C LEU A 397 24.53 32.21 35.89
#